data_AF-F4GH92-F1
#
_entry.id   AF-F4GH92-F1
#
_cell.length_a   1.000
_cell.length_b   1.000
_cell.length_c   1.000
_cell.angle_alpha   90.00
_cell.angle_beta   90.00
_cell.angle_gamma   90.00
#
_symmetry.space_group_name_H-M   'P 1'
#
loop_
_entity.id
_entity.type
_entity.pdbx_description
1 polymer ?
#
loop_
_entity_poly.entity_id
_entity_poly.type
_entity_poly.pdbx_seq_one_letter_code
_entity_poly.pdbx_strand_id
1 'polypeptide(L)' 'MTREEQIDDAIKQTKAIFAIEGMYVTEEEEELLRRESKGEITTEEYNRLSVKAAYDEFYGSMNKRKGVKNEQ' A
#
# COMPACT_ATOMS: atom_id res chain seq x y z
N MET A 1 25.38 5.36 2.89
CA MET A 1 23.99 4.90 2.77
C MET A 1 23.81 4.31 1.38
N THR A 2 23.40 3.06 1.29
CA THR A 2 23.10 2.37 0.04
C THR A 2 21.74 2.81 -0.49
N ARG A 3 21.44 2.50 -1.76
CA ARG A 3 20.11 2.76 -2.34
C ARG A 3 19.00 2.05 -1.57
N GLU A 4 19.25 0.82 -1.12
CA GLU A 4 18.27 0.06 -0.32
C GLU A 4 18.01 0.75 1.03
N GLU A 5 19.06 1.18 1.73
CA GLU A 5 18.95 1.91 2.99
C GLU A 5 18.18 3.24 2.82
N GLN A 6 18.37 3.93 1.68
CA GLN A 6 17.61 5.15 1.37
C GLN A 6 16.13 4.87 1.14
N ILE A 7 15.78 3.76 0.47
CA ILE A 7 14.40 3.35 0.26
C ILE A 7 13.74 2.97 1.60
N ASP A 8 14.45 2.22 2.44
CA ASP A 8 13.98 1.86 3.78
C ASP A 8 13.70 3.08 4.64
N ASP A 9 14.62 4.05 4.66
CA ASP A 9 14.45 5.28 5.41
C ASP A 9 13.28 6.12 4.88
N ALA A 10 13.09 6.19 3.56
CA ALA A 10 11.96 6.88 2.95
C ALA A 10 10.62 6.24 3.34
N ILE A 11 10.51 4.91 3.25
CA ILE A 11 9.30 4.17 3.63
C ILE A 11 9.00 4.34 5.13
N LYS A 12 10.03 4.27 5.97
CA LYS A 12 9.90 4.50 7.42
C LYS A 12 9.37 5.91 7.72
N GLN A 13 9.86 6.92 7.02
CA GLN A 13 9.39 8.31 7.17
C GLN A 13 7.94 8.45 6.70
N THR A 14 7.58 7.87 5.55
CA THR A 14 6.20 7.86 5.05
C THR A 14 5.23 7.26 6.06
N LYS A 15 5.57 6.10 6.63
CA LYS A 15 4.78 5.47 7.70
C LYS A 15 4.61 6.36 8.92
N ALA A 16 5.68 7.03 9.35
CA ALA A 16 5.63 7.94 10.50
C ALA A 16 4.72 9.15 10.22
N ILE A 17 4.79 9.75 9.03
CA ILE A 17 3.94 10.87 8.63
C ILE A 17 2.48 10.44 8.57
N PHE A 18 2.18 9.29 7.97
CA PHE A 18 0.81 8.78 7.86
C PHE A 18 0.22 8.46 9.24
N ALA A 19 1.03 7.90 10.15
CA ALA A 19 0.60 7.60 11.51
C ALA A 19 0.20 8.86 12.30
N ILE A 20 0.82 10.02 12.03
CA ILE A 20 0.41 11.31 12.62
C ILE A 20 -1.02 11.67 12.23
N GLU A 21 -1.43 11.32 11.00
CA GLU A 21 -2.79 11.57 10.48
C GLU A 21 -3.79 10.44 10.83
N GLY A 22 -3.36 9.45 11.62
CA GLY A 22 -4.18 8.28 11.94
C GLY A 22 -4.35 7.30 10.78
N MET A 23 -3.50 7.42 9.75
CA MET A 23 -3.44 6.51 8.61
C MET A 23 -2.32 5.49 8.79
N TYR A 24 -2.50 4.31 8.20
CA TYR A 24 -1.51 3.24 8.25
C TYR A 24 -1.23 2.75 6.84
N VAL A 25 0.05 2.64 6.51
CA VAL A 25 0.49 1.97 5.27
C VAL A 25 0.45 0.47 5.51
N THR A 26 -0.34 -0.24 4.72
CA THR A 26 -0.45 -1.70 4.75
C THR A 26 0.81 -2.37 4.22
N GLU A 27 0.98 -3.67 4.49
CA GLU A 27 2.10 -4.45 3.94
C GLU A 27 2.08 -4.49 2.40
N GLU A 28 0.88 -4.54 1.80
CA GLU A 28 0.72 -4.54 0.34
C GLU A 28 1.12 -3.19 -0.27
N GLU A 29 0.75 -2.08 0.37
CA GLU A 29 1.16 -0.73 -0.07
C GLU A 29 2.66 -0.49 0.12
N GLU A 30 3.26 -0.99 1.20
CA GLU A 30 4.72 -0.92 1.38
C GLU A 30 5.46 -1.67 0.27
N GLU A 31 5.00 -2.86 -0.08
CA GLU A 31 5.62 -3.65 -1.16
C GLU A 31 5.52 -2.93 -2.50
N LEU A 32 4.37 -2.30 -2.81
CA LEU A 32 4.23 -1.48 -4.01
C LEU A 32 5.20 -0.30 -4.02
N LEU A 33 5.37 0.41 -2.89
CA LEU A 33 6.34 1.49 -2.74
C LEU A 33 7.78 1.03 -2.98
N ARG A 34 8.16 -0.15 -2.45
CA ARG A 34 9.49 -0.74 -2.66
C ARG A 34 9.75 -1.05 -4.12
N ARG A 35 8.82 -1.74 -4.77
CA ARG A 35 8.96 -2.17 -6.16
C ARG A 35 9.07 -0.98 -7.12
N GLU A 36 8.30 0.07 -6.90
CA GLU A 36 8.40 1.30 -7.69
C GLU A 36 9.74 2.01 -7.43
N SER A 37 10.14 2.16 -6.16
CA SER A 37 11.41 2.79 -5.78
C SER A 37 12.66 2.08 -6.32
N LYS A 38 12.57 0.75 -6.51
CA LYS A 38 13.61 -0.08 -7.14
C LYS A 38 13.60 0.00 -8.66
N GLY A 39 12.48 0.41 -9.26
CA GLY A 39 12.25 0.43 -10.71
C GLY A 39 11.79 -0.92 -11.26
N GLU A 40 11.27 -1.80 -10.41
CA GLU A 40 10.73 -3.11 -10.79
C GLU A 40 9.34 -3.01 -11.42
N ILE A 41 8.62 -1.92 -11.13
CA ILE A 41 7.37 -1.54 -11.78
C ILE A 41 7.46 -0.08 -12.20
N THR A 42 6.71 0.27 -13.24
CA THR A 42 6.57 1.66 -13.66
C THR A 42 5.67 2.44 -12.70
N THR A 43 5.79 3.77 -12.69
CA THR A 43 4.89 4.65 -11.93
C THR A 43 3.42 4.48 -12.37
N GLU A 44 3.16 4.18 -13.65
CA GLU A 44 1.81 3.89 -14.15
C GLU A 44 1.25 2.60 -13.54
N GLU A 45 2.05 1.52 -13.49
CA GLU A 45 1.67 0.27 -12.85
C GLU A 45 1.47 0.45 -11.34
N TYR A 46 2.34 1.20 -10.68
CA TYR A 46 2.21 1.55 -9.27
C TYR A 46 0.86 2.24 -8.99
N ASN A 47 0.51 3.27 -9.78
CA ASN A 47 -0.76 3.98 -9.63
C ASN A 47 -1.96 3.06 -9.81
N ARG A 48 -1.93 2.21 -10.85
CA ARG A 48 -3.01 1.26 -11.13
C ARG A 48 -3.18 0.24 -9.99
N LEU A 49 -2.08 -0.29 -9.47
CA LEU A 49 -2.11 -1.27 -8.38
C LEU A 49 -2.53 -0.64 -7.05
N SER A 50 -2.08 0.58 -6.76
CA SER A 50 -2.46 1.32 -5.55
C SER A 50 -3.96 1.63 -5.52
N VAL A 51 -4.54 2.06 -6.65
CA VAL A 51 -5.99 2.28 -6.76
C VAL A 51 -6.77 0.97 -6.56
N LYS A 52 -6.27 -0.13 -7.15
CA LYS A 52 -6.89 -1.45 -6.97
C LYS A 52 -6.85 -1.88 -5.51
N ALA A 53 -5.72 -1.75 -4.83
CA ALA A 53 -5.57 -2.10 -3.42
C ALA A 53 -6.54 -1.31 -2.54
N ALA A 54 -6.62 0.01 -2.72
CA ALA A 54 -7.57 0.86 -2.00
C ALA A 54 -9.04 0.47 -2.27
N TYR A 55 -9.37 0.09 -3.52
CA TYR A 55 -10.71 -0.37 -3.87
C TYR A 55 -11.02 -1.71 -3.20
N ASP A 56 -10.12 -2.67 -3.25
CA ASP A 56 -10.29 -3.99 -2.64
C ASP A 56 -10.42 -3.90 -1.11
N GLU A 57 -9.65 -3.03 -0.46
CA GLU A 57 -9.78 -2.75 0.97
C GLU A 57 -11.17 -2.16 1.28
N PHE A 58 -11.57 -1.12 0.54
CA PHE A 58 -12.85 -0.45 0.77
C PHE A 58 -14.04 -1.41 0.59
N TYR A 59 -14.09 -2.15 -0.52
CA TYR A 59 -15.17 -3.09 -0.79
C TYR A 59 -15.10 -4.36 0.07
N GLY A 60 -13.89 -4.84 0.39
CA GLY A 60 -13.69 -5.89 1.37
C GLY A 60 -14.24 -5.52 2.75
N SER A 61 -14.02 -4.27 3.18
CA SER A 61 -14.57 -3.73 4.44
C SER A 61 -16.11 -3.64 4.42
N MET A 62 -16.71 -3.33 3.26
CA MET A 62 -18.16 -3.24 3.11
C MET A 62 -18.82 -4.61 3.13
N ASN A 63 -18.23 -5.61 2.45
CA ASN A 63 -18.77 -6.96 2.41
C ASN A 63 -18.71 -7.65 3.79
N LYS A 64 -17.63 -7.43 4.56
CA LYS A 64 -17.52 -7.90 5.95
C LYS A 64 -18.58 -7.27 6.85
N ARG A 65 -18.85 -5.96 6.73
CA ARG A 65 -19.88 -5.26 7.50
C ARG A 65 -21.31 -5.68 7.15
N LYS A 66 -21.55 -6.12 5.92
CA LYS A 66 -22.86 -6.61 5.47
C LYS A 66 -23.11 -8.10 5.75
N GLY A 67 -22.16 -8.82 6.37
CA GLY A 67 -22.30 -10.25 6.65
C GLY A 67 -22.44 -11.12 5.40
N VAL A 68 -22.02 -10.63 4.23
CA VAL A 68 -22.08 -11.38 2.98
C VAL A 68 -20.96 -12.42 3.01
N LYS A 69 -21.32 -13.66 3.32
CA LYS A 69 -20.45 -14.81 3.05
C LYS A 69 -20.39 -14.94 1.53
N ASN A 70 -19.24 -14.66 0.93
CA ASN A 70 -18.98 -15.10 -0.43
C ASN A 70 -18.90 -16.64 -0.40
N GLU A 71 -20.04 -17.28 -0.66
CA GLU A 71 -20.07 -18.71 -0.97
C GLU A 71 -19.38 -18.88 -2.33
N GLN A 72 -18.39 -19.79 -2.36
CA GLN A 72 -17.65 -20.22 -3.54
C GLN A 72 -18.55 -21.01 -4.49
#